data_AF-D2S9E6-F1
#
_entry.id   AF-D2S9E6-F1
#
_cell.length_a   1.000
_cell.length_b   1.000
_cell.length_c   1.000
_cell.angle_alpha   90.00
_cell.angle_beta   90.00
_cell.angle_gamma   90.00
#
_symmetry.space_group_name_H-M   'P 1'
#
loop_
_entity.id
_entity.type
_entity.pdbx_description
1 polymer ?
#
loop_
_entity_poly.entity_id
_entity_poly.type
_entity_poly.pdbx_seq_one_letter_code
_entity_poly.pdbx_strand_id
1 'polypeptide(L)' 'MFEDQTVDLLPARTTLQAGAGGAGGAGGRGGDAVAVSAAVIFVGGDVDDSTLSATSAAATATGGAGGDGGDGGDGGDD' A
#
# COMPACT_ATOMS: atom_id res chain seq x y z
N MET A 1 16.15 -50.24 -45.96
CA MET A 1 16.89 -50.04 -44.70
C MET A 1 16.91 -48.54 -44.50
N PHE A 2 16.38 -48.03 -43.39
CA PHE A 2 16.47 -46.59 -43.08
C PHE A 2 17.75 -46.40 -42.27
N GLU A 3 18.68 -45.58 -42.73
CA GLU A 3 19.83 -45.19 -41.92
C GLU A 3 19.36 -44.37 -40.71
N ASP A 4 19.83 -44.78 -39.54
CA ASP A 4 19.68 -43.98 -38.32
C ASP A 4 20.50 -42.69 -38.49
N GLN A 5 19.80 -41.56 -38.56
CA GLN A 5 20.43 -40.25 -38.66
C GLN A 5 20.49 -39.66 -37.25
N THR A 6 21.69 -39.59 -36.68
CA THR A 6 21.91 -38.91 -35.41
C THR A 6 22.08 -37.42 -35.69
N VAL A 7 21.25 -36.60 -35.03
CA VAL A 7 21.37 -35.14 -35.08
C VAL A 7 21.77 -34.69 -33.69
N ASP A 8 22.93 -34.04 -33.60
CA ASP A 8 23.43 -33.49 -32.35
C ASP A 8 22.65 -32.21 -32.01
N LEU A 9 21.96 -32.22 -30.86
CA LEU A 9 21.14 -31.11 -30.41
C LEU A 9 22.00 -30.22 -29.51
N LEU A 10 22.22 -28.98 -29.95
CA LEU A 10 22.80 -27.98 -29.08
C LEU A 10 21.85 -27.71 -27.89
N PRO A 11 22.40 -27.38 -26.70
CA PRO A 11 21.59 -27.03 -25.53
C PRO A 11 20.59 -25.91 -25.83
N ALA A 12 19.42 -25.97 -25.18
CA ALA A 12 18.42 -24.91 -25.27
C ALA A 12 19.03 -23.56 -24.86
N ARG A 13 18.77 -22.50 -25.63
CA ARG A 13 19.30 -21.16 -25.35
C ARG A 13 18.67 -20.61 -24.07
N THR A 14 19.48 -20.36 -23.06
CA THR A 14 19.10 -19.51 -21.91
C THR A 14 19.33 -18.06 -22.28
N THR A 15 18.34 -17.18 -22.08
CA THR A 15 18.51 -15.73 -22.20
C THR A 15 18.76 -15.14 -20.82
N LEU A 16 19.80 -14.31 -20.70
CA LEU A 16 20.10 -13.49 -19.52
C LEU A 16 19.76 -12.04 -19.87
N GLN A 17 18.99 -11.36 -19.01
CA GLN A 17 18.77 -9.92 -19.12
C GLN A 17 20.09 -9.20 -18.76
N ALA A 18 20.69 -8.54 -19.75
CA ALA A 18 21.88 -7.71 -19.57
C ALA A 18 21.45 -6.24 -19.50
N GLY A 19 21.92 -5.51 -18.48
CA GLY A 19 21.58 -4.11 -18.25
C GLY A 19 21.28 -3.81 -16.77
N ALA A 20 21.40 -2.54 -16.38
CA ALA A 20 20.92 -2.10 -15.07
C ALA A 20 19.39 -1.96 -15.14
N GLY A 21 18.66 -2.82 -14.44
CA GLY A 21 17.21 -2.70 -14.30
C GLY A 21 16.80 -1.31 -13.78
N GLY A 22 15.66 -0.81 -14.23
CA GLY A 22 15.08 0.44 -13.75
C GLY A 22 14.68 0.34 -12.27
N ALA A 23 14.74 1.46 -11.54
CA ALA A 23 14.27 1.50 -10.17
C ALA A 23 12.76 1.19 -10.09
N GLY A 24 12.38 0.34 -9.13
CA GLY A 24 10.98 0.06 -8.82
C GLY A 24 10.22 1.32 -8.41
N GLY A 25 8.89 1.28 -8.62
CA GLY A 25 8.01 2.38 -8.25
C GLY A 25 7.93 2.55 -6.74
N ALA A 26 7.87 3.80 -6.26
CA ALA A 26 7.59 4.07 -4.86
C ALA A 26 6.16 3.63 -4.49
N GLY A 27 6.02 2.97 -3.34
CA GLY A 27 4.71 2.58 -2.81
C GLY A 27 3.79 3.76 -2.53
N GLY A 28 2.49 3.48 -2.51
CA GLY A 28 1.46 4.49 -2.24
C GLY A 28 1.42 4.91 -0.78
N ARG A 29 1.06 6.18 -0.52
CA ARG A 29 0.81 6.63 0.86
C ARG A 29 -0.37 5.87 1.45
N GLY A 30 -0.27 5.52 2.73
CA GLY A 30 -1.41 5.03 3.51
C GLY A 30 -2.50 6.10 3.64
N GLY A 31 -3.68 5.67 4.06
CA GLY A 31 -4.83 6.55 4.24
C GLY A 31 -4.78 7.28 5.58
N ASP A 32 -5.14 8.56 5.59
CA ASP A 32 -5.27 9.35 6.82
C ASP A 32 -6.45 8.88 7.67
N ALA A 33 -6.32 9.00 8.99
CA ALA A 33 -7.37 8.64 9.95
C ALA A 33 -7.59 9.78 10.95
N VAL A 34 -8.85 10.20 11.12
CA VAL A 34 -9.25 11.20 12.12
C VAL A 34 -10.41 10.67 12.93
N ALA A 35 -10.25 10.67 14.25
CA ALA A 35 -11.27 10.32 15.21
C ALA A 35 -11.47 11.50 16.17
N VAL A 36 -12.72 11.91 16.36
CA VAL A 36 -13.08 12.98 17.30
C VAL A 36 -14.09 12.42 18.29
N SER A 37 -13.76 12.54 19.58
CA SER A 37 -14.71 12.33 20.66
C SER A 37 -14.98 13.65 21.33
N ALA A 38 -16.20 14.17 21.17
CA ALA A 38 -16.58 15.45 21.72
C ALA A 38 -17.91 15.33 22.45
N ALA A 39 -17.97 15.94 23.62
CA ALA A 39 -19.20 16.14 24.36
C ALA A 39 -19.27 17.62 24.73
N VAL A 40 -20.39 18.26 24.42
CA VAL A 40 -20.53 19.71 24.51
C VAL A 40 -21.81 20.03 25.26
N ILE A 41 -21.71 20.97 26.19
CA ILE A 41 -22.85 21.55 26.90
C ILE A 41 -22.89 23.02 26.53
N PHE A 42 -23.96 23.44 25.87
CA PHE A 42 -24.25 24.85 25.67
C PHE A 42 -25.26 25.28 26.72
N VAL A 43 -24.85 26.23 27.57
CA VAL A 43 -25.73 26.82 28.57
C VAL A 43 -25.92 28.29 28.25
N GLY A 44 -27.17 28.74 28.17
CA GLY A 44 -27.55 30.13 27.96
C GLY A 44 -28.72 30.52 28.85
N GLY A 45 -28.75 31.78 29.27
CA GLY A 45 -29.72 32.29 30.26
C GLY A 45 -29.34 31.91 31.70
N ASP A 46 -30.24 32.20 32.64
CA ASP A 46 -30.07 31.85 34.05
C ASP A 46 -30.48 30.40 34.28
N VAL A 47 -29.57 29.63 34.89
CA VAL A 47 -29.75 28.20 35.20
C VAL A 47 -29.60 28.00 36.70
N ASP A 48 -30.72 27.72 37.34
CA ASP A 48 -30.79 27.36 38.76
C ASP A 48 -31.16 25.86 38.91
N ASP A 49 -30.72 25.24 40.00
CA ASP A 49 -31.03 23.84 40.38
C ASP A 49 -30.87 22.78 39.28
N SER A 50 -29.78 22.84 38.51
CA SER A 50 -29.54 21.93 37.37
C SER A 50 -28.28 21.08 37.53
N THR A 51 -28.36 19.82 37.08
CA THR A 51 -27.20 18.94 36.92
C THR A 51 -26.97 18.72 35.43
N LEU A 52 -25.86 19.24 34.91
CA LEU A 52 -25.49 19.04 33.50
C LEU A 52 -24.29 18.11 33.42
N SER A 53 -24.39 17.12 32.53
CA SER A 53 -23.30 16.17 32.27
C SER A 53 -23.17 15.94 30.78
N ALA A 54 -21.93 15.93 30.31
CA ALA A 54 -21.59 15.57 28.95
C ALA A 54 -20.41 14.62 29.00
N THR A 55 -20.59 13.45 28.39
CA THR A 55 -19.61 12.39 28.40
C THR A 55 -19.24 12.07 26.97
N SER A 56 -17.95 12.17 26.66
CA SER A 56 -17.37 11.67 25.41
C SER A 56 -16.85 10.25 25.64
N ALA A 57 -16.72 9.47 24.57
CA ALA A 57 -16.33 8.05 24.63
C ALA A 57 -15.03 7.78 23.86
N ALA A 58 -14.67 6.51 23.68
CA ALA A 58 -13.54 6.17 22.82
C ALA A 58 -13.82 6.64 21.37
N ALA A 59 -12.87 7.37 20.79
CA ALA A 59 -12.84 7.64 19.35
C ALA A 59 -11.59 6.99 18.76
N THR A 60 -11.81 5.93 18.00
CA THR A 60 -10.76 5.13 17.38
C THR A 60 -10.77 5.41 15.88
N ALA A 61 -9.61 5.79 15.33
CA ALA A 61 -9.40 5.87 13.89
C ALA A 61 -8.21 5.01 13.49
N THR A 62 -8.41 4.21 12.45
CA THR A 62 -7.37 3.38 11.85
C THR A 62 -7.16 3.87 10.42
N GLY A 63 -5.92 4.26 10.11
CA GLY A 63 -5.54 4.70 8.77
C GLY A 63 -5.49 3.53 7.79
N GLY A 64 -5.50 3.85 6.51
CA GLY A 64 -5.31 2.85 5.46
C GLY A 64 -3.86 2.38 5.39
N ALA A 65 -3.64 1.10 5.10
CA ALA A 65 -2.32 0.63 4.70
C ALA A 65 -1.87 1.34 3.41
N GLY A 66 -0.58 1.67 3.32
CA GLY A 66 0.02 2.15 2.07
C GLY A 66 -0.05 1.07 0.99
N GLY A 67 0.12 1.49 -0.26
CA GLY A 67 0.24 0.56 -1.39
C GLY A 67 1.68 0.05 -1.51
N ASP A 68 1.84 -1.20 -1.94
CA ASP A 68 3.16 -1.74 -2.28
C ASP A 68 3.80 -0.94 -3.42
N GLY A 69 5.13 -0.86 -3.40
CA GLY A 69 5.91 -0.30 -4.50
C GLY A 69 5.77 -1.15 -5.76
N GLY A 70 6.00 -0.54 -6.92
CA GLY A 70 6.03 -1.27 -8.19
C GLY A 70 7.37 -1.98 -8.38
N ASP A 71 7.34 -3.11 -9.10
CA ASP A 71 8.55 -3.81 -9.51
C ASP A 71 9.43 -2.92 -10.42
N GLY A 72 10.76 -3.08 -10.30
CA GLY A 72 11.72 -2.39 -11.15
C GLY A 72 11.55 -2.75 -12.63
N GLY A 73 11.89 -1.81 -13.50
CA GLY A 73 11.84 -2.03 -14.94
C GLY A 73 12.95 -2.96 -15.42
N ASP A 74 12.69 -3.66 -16.51
CA ASP A 74 13.74 -4.38 -17.22
C ASP A 74 14.72 -3.37 -17.85
N GLY A 75 16.02 -3.58 -17.64
CA GLY A 75 17.06 -2.66 -18.10
C GLY A 75 17.06 -2.49 -19.61
N GLY A 76 17.20 -1.25 -20.09
CA GLY A 76 17.35 -0.94 -21.51
C GLY A 76 18.81 -0.91 -21.93
N ASP A 77 19.07 -1.20 -23.21
CA ASP A 77 20.39 -1.10 -23.82
C ASP A 77 20.72 0.38 -24.13
N ASP A 78 21.87 0.87 -23.64
CA ASP A 78 22.51 2.12 -24.12
C ASP A 78 23.17 1.91 -25.49
#